data_AF-A0A813VCD1-F1
#
_entry.id   AF-A0A813VCD1-F1
#
_cell.length_a   1.000
_cell.length_b   1.000
_cell.length_c   1.000
_cell.angle_alpha   90.00
_cell.angle_beta   90.00
_cell.angle_gamma   90.00
#
_symmetry.space_group_name_H-M   'P 1'
#
loop_
_entity.id
_entity.type
_entity.pdbx_description
1 polymer ?
#
loop_
_entity_poly.entity_id
_entity_poly.type
_entity_poly.pdbx_seq_one_letter_code
_entity_poly.pdbx_strand_id
1 'polypeptide(L)'
;MSVIVDDFNNDGQLDLAVSNNYAHNVGVLLGIGNGTFLAQMTYSTGFGSIPLSINSGDFNSDGKLDLVITDNLKNNVGILLNTCDCCMNE
;
A
#
# COMPACT_ATOMS: atom_id res chain seq x y z
N MET A 1 -0.34 -9.56 -9.49
CA MET A 1 -0.14 -8.10 -9.50
C MET A 1 -1.51 -7.49 -9.57
N SER A 2 -1.80 -6.61 -8.63
CA SER A 2 -3.05 -5.88 -8.46
C SER A 2 -2.72 -4.42 -8.14
N VAL A 3 -3.69 -3.54 -8.39
CA VAL A 3 -3.66 -2.12 -8.04
C VAL A 3 -4.98 -1.78 -7.36
N ILE A 4 -4.92 -0.95 -6.32
CA ILE A 4 -6.10 -0.32 -5.72
C ILE A 4 -5.89 1.19 -5.65
N VAL A 5 -7.01 1.91 -5.53
CA VAL A 5 -7.09 3.36 -5.51
C VAL A 5 -7.84 3.75 -4.24
N ASP A 6 -7.24 4.60 -3.43
CA ASP A 6 -7.84 5.14 -2.19
C ASP A 6 -7.08 6.39 -1.73
N ASP A 7 -7.55 7.06 -0.70
CA ASP A 7 -6.84 8.20 -0.07
C ASP A 7 -6.02 7.70 1.14
N PHE A 8 -4.78 7.27 0.91
CA PHE A 8 -3.98 6.60 1.93
C PHE A 8 -3.34 7.57 2.93
N ASN A 9 -3.21 8.84 2.55
CA ASN A 9 -2.63 9.88 3.41
C ASN A 9 -3.69 10.88 3.94
N ASN A 10 -4.96 10.69 3.59
CA ASN A 10 -6.11 11.51 4.00
C ASN A 10 -5.96 12.99 3.60
N ASP A 11 -5.41 13.23 2.40
CA ASP A 11 -5.23 14.59 1.85
C ASP A 11 -6.34 15.00 0.87
N GLY A 12 -7.31 14.12 0.64
CA GLY A 12 -8.44 14.31 -0.27
C GLY A 12 -8.13 14.00 -1.74
N GLN A 13 -6.93 13.52 -2.05
CA GLN A 13 -6.52 13.12 -3.39
C GLN A 13 -6.41 11.60 -3.47
N LEU A 14 -6.69 11.05 -4.66
CA LEU A 14 -6.59 9.61 -4.86
C LEU A 14 -5.13 9.19 -5.05
N ASP A 15 -4.72 8.23 -4.24
CA ASP A 15 -3.42 7.57 -4.28
C ASP A 15 -3.53 6.19 -4.95
N LEU A 16 -2.38 5.56 -5.21
CA LEU A 16 -2.30 4.19 -5.73
C LEU A 16 -1.50 3.31 -4.79
N ALA A 17 -1.99 2.10 -4.54
CA ALA A 17 -1.19 1.01 -4.00
C ALA A 17 -1.07 -0.11 -5.05
N VAL A 18 0.11 -0.70 -5.20
CA VAL A 18 0.44 -1.68 -6.24
C VAL A 18 1.22 -2.85 -5.65
N SER A 19 0.78 -4.09 -5.91
CA SER A 19 1.56 -5.28 -5.53
C SER A 19 2.62 -5.60 -6.59
N ASN A 20 3.90 -5.54 -6.25
CA ASN A 20 5.00 -5.87 -7.15
C ASN A 20 5.49 -7.29 -6.87
N ASN A 21 4.85 -8.27 -7.50
CA ASN A 21 5.02 -9.70 -7.20
C ASN A 21 6.46 -10.22 -7.38
N TYR A 22 7.18 -9.78 -8.43
CA TYR A 22 8.58 -10.16 -8.65
C TYR A 22 9.60 -9.30 -7.88
N ALA A 23 9.16 -8.16 -7.35
CA ALA A 23 10.00 -7.29 -6.52
C ALA A 23 9.81 -7.54 -5.02
N HIS A 24 8.96 -8.50 -4.65
CA HIS A 24 8.69 -8.90 -3.26
C HIS A 24 8.20 -7.74 -2.37
N ASN A 25 7.50 -6.75 -2.95
CA ASN A 25 7.07 -5.55 -2.24
C ASN A 25 5.71 -5.04 -2.70
N VAL A 26 5.14 -4.13 -1.91
CA VAL A 26 4.05 -3.25 -2.31
C VAL A 26 4.60 -1.86 -2.50
N GLY A 27 4.17 -1.18 -3.55
CA GLY A 27 4.47 0.23 -3.76
C GLY A 27 3.24 1.10 -3.52
N VAL A 28 3.44 2.28 -2.92
CA VAL A 28 2.43 3.32 -2.75
C VAL A 28 2.88 4.57 -3.50
N LEU A 29 2.00 5.15 -4.30
CA LEU A 29 2.23 6.38 -5.05
C LEU A 29 1.18 7.41 -4.62
N LEU A 30 1.63 8.52 -4.04
CA LEU A 30 0.73 9.57 -3.58
C LEU A 30 0.30 10.47 -4.74
N GLY A 31 -1.00 10.70 -4.87
CA GLY A 31 -1.58 11.56 -5.88
C GLY A 31 -1.40 13.03 -5.53
N ILE A 32 -1.21 13.88 -6.54
CA ILE A 32 -1.18 15.34 -6.36
C ILE A 32 -2.35 16.06 -7.05
N GLY A 33 -3.47 15.34 -7.24
CA GLY A 33 -4.76 15.92 -7.59
C GLY A 33 -4.94 16.34 -9.06
N ASN A 34 -3.88 16.27 -9.86
CA ASN A 34 -3.90 16.62 -11.29
C ASN A 34 -3.71 15.39 -12.22
N GLY A 35 -3.88 14.17 -11.67
CA GLY A 35 -3.65 12.91 -12.37
C GLY A 35 -2.17 12.47 -12.44
N THR A 36 -1.27 13.19 -11.76
CA THR A 36 0.12 12.78 -11.56
C THR A 36 0.37 12.33 -10.13
N PHE A 37 1.48 11.62 -9.94
CA PHE A 37 1.84 10.97 -8.67
C PHE A 37 3.28 11.27 -8.29
N LEU A 38 3.56 11.27 -6.99
CA LEU A 38 4.91 11.33 -6.45
C LEU A 38 5.69 10.04 -6.75
N ALA A 39 6.98 10.06 -6.43
CA ALA A 39 7.82 8.87 -6.50
C ALA A 39 7.25 7.75 -5.62
N GLN A 40 7.36 6.51 -6.11
CA GLN A 40 6.83 5.34 -5.40
C GLN A 40 7.62 5.08 -4.10
N MET A 41 6.89 5.02 -2.99
CA MET A 41 7.36 4.43 -1.74
C MET A 41 7.17 2.91 -1.79
N THR A 42 8.14 2.13 -1.30
CA THR A 42 8.05 0.66 -1.35
C THR A 42 8.17 0.04 0.03
N TYR A 43 7.35 -0.98 0.27
CA TYR A 43 7.27 -1.71 1.52
C TYR A 43 7.48 -3.21 1.25
N SER A 44 8.52 -3.78 1.86
CA SER A 44 8.86 -5.19 1.67
C SER A 44 7.74 -6.08 2.23
N THR A 45 7.37 -7.10 1.46
CA THR A 45 6.47 -8.18 1.92
C THR A 45 7.27 -9.41 2.38
N GLY A 46 8.60 -9.26 2.49
CA GLY A 46 9.55 -10.27 2.92
C GLY A 46 10.17 -11.06 1.77
N PHE A 47 11.38 -11.56 1.96
CA PHE A 47 12.12 -12.28 0.92
C PHE A 47 11.32 -13.49 0.38
N GLY A 48 11.27 -13.63 -0.95
CA GLY A 48 10.57 -14.72 -1.64
C GLY A 48 9.04 -14.63 -1.60
N SER A 49 8.47 -13.49 -1.20
CA SER A 49 7.02 -13.28 -1.25
C SER A 49 6.52 -13.08 -2.67
N ILE A 50 5.30 -13.53 -2.98
CA ILE A 50 4.64 -13.18 -4.25
C ILE A 50 3.30 -12.51 -3.91
N PRO A 51 3.30 -11.20 -3.58
CA PRO A 51 2.08 -10.47 -3.33
C PRO A 51 1.24 -10.42 -4.62
N LEU A 52 0.06 -11.04 -4.60
CA LEU A 52 -0.81 -11.16 -5.78
C LEU A 52 -1.98 -10.20 -5.76
N SER A 53 -2.58 -10.02 -4.59
CA SER A 53 -3.75 -9.18 -4.36
C SER A 53 -3.50 -8.26 -3.18
N ILE A 54 -4.10 -7.07 -3.26
CA ILE A 54 -4.10 -6.05 -2.23
C ILE A 54 -5.52 -5.49 -2.08
N ASN A 55 -5.87 -5.08 -0.86
CA ASN A 55 -7.07 -4.31 -0.54
C ASN A 55 -6.76 -3.33 0.61
N SER A 56 -7.64 -2.38 0.86
CA SER A 56 -7.52 -1.37 1.91
C SER A 56 -8.63 -1.49 2.95
N GLY A 57 -8.34 -1.04 4.17
CA GLY A 57 -9.30 -0.94 5.26
C GLY A 57 -8.62 -0.53 6.56
N ASP A 58 -9.37 0.09 7.46
CA ASP A 58 -8.89 0.36 8.81
C ASP A 58 -8.98 -0.94 9.64
N PHE A 59 -7.87 -1.69 9.72
CA PHE A 59 -7.85 -3.01 10.36
C PHE A 59 -7.44 -2.94 11.84
N ASN A 60 -6.84 -1.83 12.28
CA ASN A 60 -6.42 -1.60 13.66
C ASN A 60 -7.31 -0.58 14.42
N SER A 61 -8.33 -0.01 13.77
CA SER A 61 -9.24 1.01 14.30
C SER A 61 -8.56 2.33 14.70
N ASP A 62 -7.50 2.72 13.99
CA ASP A 62 -6.81 4.00 14.20
C ASP A 62 -7.31 5.15 13.31
N GLY A 63 -8.27 4.87 12.42
CA GLY A 63 -8.85 5.82 11.49
C GLY A 63 -8.06 6.03 10.20
N LYS A 64 -6.98 5.26 9.97
CA LYS A 64 -6.21 5.29 8.72
C LYS A 64 -6.45 4.01 7.94
N LEU A 65 -6.35 4.13 6.61
CA LEU A 65 -6.43 2.97 5.74
C LEU A 65 -5.11 2.19 5.79
N ASP A 66 -5.19 0.97 6.30
CA ASP A 66 -4.14 -0.04 6.20
C ASP A 66 -4.26 -0.82 4.88
N LEU A 67 -3.21 -1.56 4.53
CA LEU A 67 -3.24 -2.47 3.38
C LEU A 67 -3.24 -3.93 3.84
N VAL A 68 -4.14 -4.73 3.28
CA VAL A 68 -4.11 -6.20 3.39
C VAL A 68 -3.57 -6.80 2.10
N ILE A 69 -2.65 -7.76 2.23
CA ILE A 69 -1.91 -8.37 1.13
C ILE A 69 -2.02 -9.89 1.22
N THR A 70 -2.37 -10.54 0.12
CA THR A 70 -2.31 -12.01 0.01
C THR A 70 -1.04 -12.41 -0.74
N ASP A 71 -0.24 -13.28 -0.15
CA ASP A 71 0.95 -13.86 -0.77
C ASP A 71 0.70 -15.33 -1.10
N ASN A 72 0.79 -15.65 -2.40
CA ASN A 72 0.45 -16.96 -2.91
C ASN A 72 1.52 -18.03 -2.62
N LEU A 73 2.81 -17.69 -2.63
CA LEU A 73 3.85 -18.71 -2.39
C LEU A 73 4.00 -19.03 -0.91
N LYS A 74 3.79 -18.03 -0.05
CA LYS A 74 3.85 -18.24 1.40
C LYS A 74 2.53 -18.70 2.00
N ASN A 75 1.44 -18.72 1.21
CA ASN A 75 0.09 -19.09 1.66
C ASN A 75 -0.34 -18.31 2.92
N ASN A 76 0.01 -17.03 2.99
CA ASN A 76 -0.32 -16.19 4.13
C ASN A 76 -0.97 -14.87 3.70
N VAL A 77 -1.56 -14.21 4.69
CA VAL A 77 -2.11 -12.86 4.59
C VAL A 77 -1.27 -11.97 5.49
N GLY A 78 -0.80 -10.85 4.96
CA GLY A 78 -0.09 -9.81 5.71
C GLY A 78 -0.92 -8.53 5.76
N ILE A 79 -0.77 -7.76 6.83
CA ILE A 79 -1.31 -6.41 6.95
C ILE A 79 -0.11 -5.46 7.06
N LEU A 80 -0.08 -4.45 6.20
CA LEU A 80 0.82 -3.32 6.32
C LEU A 80 0.06 -2.18 6.99
N LEU A 81 0.38 -1.93 8.26
CA LEU A 81 -0.26 -0.87 9.04
C LEU A 81 0.19 0.49 8.57
N ASN A 82 -0.77 1.39 8.37
CA ASN A 82 -0.50 2.78 8.06
C ASN A 82 -0.23 3.56 9.36
N THR A 83 1.04 3.69 9.71
CA THR A 83 1.43 4.40 10.93
C THR A 83 1.58 5.92 10.74
N CYS A 84 1.33 6.46 9.55
CA CYS A 84 1.51 7.89 9.30
C CYS A 84 0.39 8.70 9.97
N ASP A 85 0.68 9.35 11.11
CA ASP A 85 -0.25 10.32 11.72
C ASP A 85 -0.31 11.64 10.95
N CYS A 86 0.77 11.98 10.25
CA CYS A 86 0.96 13.10 9.34
C CYS A 86 2.45 13.07 8.99
N CYS A 87 2.82 13.52 7.79
CA CYS A 87 4.21 13.71 7.34
C CYS A 87 4.95 12.45 6.80
N MET A 88 4.69 12.10 5.54
CA MET A 88 5.76 11.57 4.69
C MET A 88 6.54 12.78 4.13
N ASN A 89 7.46 13.32 4.93
CA ASN A 89 8.54 14.24 4.53
C ASN A 89 9.52 14.40 5.71
N GLU A 90 10.40 13.42 5.94
CA GLU A 90 11.77 13.62 6.45
C GLU A 90 12.72 12.61 5.81
#